data_AF-A0A6M1Z1M1-F1
#
_entry.id   AF-A0A6M1Z1M1-F1
#
_cell.length_a   1.000
_cell.length_b   1.000
_cell.length_c   1.000
_cell.angle_alpha   90.00
_cell.angle_beta   90.00
_cell.angle_gamma   90.00
#
_symmetry.space_group_name_H-M   'P 1'
#
loop_
_entity.id
_entity.type
_entity.pdbx_description
1 polymer ?
#
loop_
_entity_poly.entity_id
_entity_poly.type
_entity_poly.pdbx_seq_one_letter_code
_entity_poly.pdbx_strand_id
1 'polypeptide(L)'
;MAAVTGFSSVKRETTPILQGDDAERKAYRQIFNADSICDGRLDAIVQTAEPMDVVVSAIYGDTASYIDAYRVDIEDHLDRSVELFFLTSICCYKTPFHFEWVSANDQYGKGRMATLKTCDKEKVAFNTQAAHSSVLPCLMAYPRAEWEAYKENGGEKPEGFIWLKHSPYYTKNNGTIELERTINQADCRRDGTHLDKMLRERAIRIVNNVAQGKYGPREATRKFQEVYIRSLEKAIAKLEDDDLRVSVLEIYLERLLDIDLVDDLSFDQMVGVRIEHLEEDRLRSIVYERRFDFIRGCQSIESQIARDILDGQNEMLKKNRKSLPRVDYRIRYILLEEMDDTMRTRLEKLFCTSLAQLQAGFDLNESRLRSYEGTARITSFREKHGEAIDALAEKLRRQFETIERTELVFRAKLFKDLRTKFLSVTQAIFAKRFKKNFPGEPMSQPMVSRIEHAARGATGKTYATPLNQRRKWLSIEKSLKIAQAFGVDPGHFLPGTIASSY
;
A
#
# COMPACT_ATOMS: atom_id res chain seq x y z
N MET A 1 -27.20 -29.96 -32.95
CA MET A 1 -27.03 -30.78 -31.73
C MET A 1 -26.13 -31.95 -32.06
N ALA A 2 -24.82 -31.78 -31.85
CA ALA A 2 -23.84 -32.85 -31.72
C ALA A 2 -22.64 -32.20 -31.04
N ALA A 3 -22.40 -32.55 -29.78
CA ALA A 3 -21.27 -32.06 -29.00
C ALA A 3 -20.01 -32.80 -29.44
N VAL A 4 -18.97 -32.04 -29.80
CA VAL A 4 -17.61 -32.58 -29.96
C VAL A 4 -16.82 -32.10 -28.74
N THR A 5 -16.77 -32.97 -27.74
CA THR A 5 -15.87 -32.93 -26.60
C THR A 5 -14.49 -33.39 -27.04
N GLY A 6 -13.45 -32.59 -26.78
CA GLY A 6 -12.08 -32.99 -27.09
C GLY A 6 -11.02 -31.94 -26.76
N PHE A 7 -10.96 -31.46 -25.52
CA PHE A 7 -9.73 -30.81 -25.02
C PHE A 7 -8.91 -31.84 -24.26
N SER A 8 -7.89 -32.33 -24.96
CA SER A 8 -6.77 -33.11 -24.44
C SER A 8 -6.09 -32.34 -23.31
N SER A 9 -6.08 -32.91 -22.12
CA SER A 9 -5.26 -32.47 -21.00
C SER A 9 -3.79 -32.77 -21.32
N VAL A 10 -3.13 -31.85 -22.01
CA VAL A 10 -1.66 -31.87 -22.09
C VAL A 10 -1.15 -31.37 -20.73
N LYS A 11 -0.79 -32.30 -19.84
CA LYS A 11 0.13 -31.99 -18.75
C LYS A 11 1.44 -31.54 -19.39
N ARG A 12 1.63 -30.23 -19.54
CA ARG A 12 2.93 -29.67 -19.90
C ARG A 12 3.77 -29.65 -18.63
N GLU A 13 4.77 -30.52 -18.59
CA GLU A 13 5.85 -30.42 -17.61
C GLU A 13 6.60 -29.10 -17.84
N THR A 14 6.32 -28.10 -17.02
CA THR A 14 7.10 -26.87 -16.95
C THR A 14 8.49 -27.21 -16.40
N THR A 15 9.53 -26.92 -17.17
CA THR A 15 10.93 -27.17 -16.81
C THR A 15 11.29 -26.39 -15.53
N PRO A 16 11.86 -27.04 -14.50
CA PRO A 16 12.11 -26.43 -13.19
C PRO A 16 13.45 -25.70 -13.19
N ILE A 17 13.52 -24.54 -13.85
CA ILE A 17 14.71 -23.70 -13.81
C ILE A 17 14.23 -22.29 -13.46
N LEU A 18 14.45 -21.88 -12.19
CA LEU A 18 14.19 -20.53 -11.60
C LEU A 18 12.88 -20.32 -10.82
N GLN A 19 12.29 -21.35 -10.20
CA GLN A 19 11.32 -21.13 -9.11
C GLN A 19 12.06 -21.02 -7.77
N GLY A 20 12.36 -19.80 -7.33
CA GLY A 20 12.37 -19.53 -5.89
C GLY A 20 10.99 -19.84 -5.33
N ASP A 21 10.93 -20.47 -4.15
CA ASP A 21 9.70 -20.94 -3.51
C ASP A 21 8.64 -19.81 -3.50
N ASP A 22 7.40 -20.12 -3.87
CA ASP A 22 6.28 -19.16 -3.84
C ASP A 22 6.14 -18.54 -2.45
N ALA A 23 6.49 -19.29 -1.39
CA ALA A 23 6.55 -18.78 -0.02
C ALA A 23 7.66 -17.73 0.17
N GLU A 24 8.81 -17.90 -0.46
CA GLU A 24 9.95 -16.99 -0.38
C GLU A 24 9.73 -15.73 -1.22
N ARG A 25 9.09 -15.84 -2.40
CA ARG A 25 8.62 -14.69 -3.21
C ARG A 25 7.54 -13.90 -2.47
N LYS A 26 6.57 -14.58 -1.85
CA LYS A 26 5.51 -13.95 -1.05
C LYS A 26 6.06 -13.31 0.23
N ALA A 27 7.05 -13.94 0.88
CA ALA A 27 7.76 -13.37 2.02
C ALA A 27 8.60 -12.15 1.62
N TYR A 28 9.32 -12.17 0.49
CA TYR A 28 10.03 -11.00 -0.04
C TYR A 28 9.06 -9.85 -0.35
N ARG A 29 7.88 -10.15 -0.93
CA ARG A 29 6.82 -9.16 -1.20
C ARG A 29 6.15 -8.60 0.06
N GLN A 30 6.06 -9.39 1.13
CA GLN A 30 5.52 -8.95 2.43
C GLN A 30 6.55 -8.16 3.26
N ILE A 31 7.83 -8.53 3.18
CA ILE A 31 8.93 -7.91 3.95
C ILE A 31 9.39 -6.61 3.29
N PHE A 32 9.46 -6.57 1.97
CA PHE A 32 9.81 -5.38 1.21
C PHE A 32 8.53 -4.79 0.60
N ASN A 33 8.03 -3.71 1.19
CA ASN A 33 7.23 -2.70 0.49
C ASN A 33 8.06 -2.13 -0.68
N ALA A 34 8.45 -2.95 -1.66
CA ALA A 34 9.28 -2.56 -2.77
C ALA A 34 8.42 -1.68 -3.68
N ASP A 35 8.57 -0.37 -3.46
CA ASP A 35 7.94 0.71 -4.22
C ASP A 35 8.44 0.78 -5.68
N SER A 36 9.42 -0.07 -6.02
CA SER A 36 9.83 -0.43 -7.38
C SER A 36 10.22 -1.91 -7.40
N ILE A 37 9.47 -2.77 -8.10
CA ILE A 37 9.95 -4.13 -8.38
C ILE A 37 10.87 -4.00 -9.59
N CYS A 38 12.15 -3.76 -9.33
CA CYS A 38 13.17 -3.90 -10.37
C CYS A 38 13.30 -5.38 -10.72
N ASP A 39 13.55 -5.69 -11.98
CA ASP A 39 13.96 -7.03 -12.38
C ASP A 39 15.35 -7.32 -11.80
N GLY A 40 15.37 -7.87 -10.58
CA GLY A 40 16.60 -8.23 -9.87
C GLY A 40 17.43 -9.28 -10.62
N ARG A 41 16.80 -10.04 -11.53
CA ARG A 41 17.50 -11.00 -12.40
C ARG A 41 18.25 -10.27 -13.48
N LEU A 42 17.62 -9.29 -14.14
CA LEU A 42 18.29 -8.43 -15.10
C LEU A 42 19.48 -7.70 -14.47
N ASP A 43 19.33 -7.22 -13.24
CA ASP A 43 20.44 -6.61 -12.49
C ASP A 43 21.59 -7.59 -12.22
N ALA A 44 21.28 -8.81 -11.77
CA ALA A 44 22.30 -9.84 -11.56
C ALA A 44 23.03 -10.18 -12.87
N ILE A 45 22.30 -10.32 -13.98
CA ILE A 45 22.89 -10.58 -15.31
C ILE A 45 23.81 -9.42 -15.72
N VAL A 46 23.36 -8.18 -15.60
CA VAL A 46 24.16 -7.00 -15.97
C VAL A 46 25.41 -6.87 -15.08
N GLN A 47 25.32 -7.21 -13.79
CA GLN A 47 26.44 -7.11 -12.85
C GLN A 47 27.53 -8.15 -13.07
N THR A 48 27.18 -9.38 -13.46
CA THR A 48 28.18 -10.44 -13.74
C THR A 48 29.05 -10.11 -14.94
N ALA A 49 28.54 -9.35 -15.91
CA ALA A 49 29.20 -9.02 -17.18
C ALA A 49 29.65 -10.23 -18.03
N GLU A 50 29.23 -11.43 -17.63
CA GLU A 50 29.44 -12.70 -18.32
C GLU A 50 28.43 -12.86 -19.46
N PRO A 51 28.76 -13.64 -20.51
CA PRO A 51 27.79 -14.07 -21.50
C PRO A 51 26.61 -14.80 -20.85
N MET A 52 25.39 -14.44 -21.23
CA MET A 52 24.20 -15.19 -20.85
C MET A 52 24.28 -16.62 -21.40
N ASP A 53 23.74 -17.58 -20.65
CA ASP A 53 23.51 -18.91 -21.19
C ASP A 53 22.45 -18.88 -22.31
N VAL A 54 22.34 -20.01 -23.03
CA VAL A 54 21.44 -20.14 -24.19
C VAL A 54 19.97 -19.88 -23.82
N VAL A 55 19.54 -20.31 -22.62
CA VAL A 55 18.15 -20.20 -22.17
C VAL A 55 17.82 -18.76 -21.85
N VAL A 56 18.67 -18.08 -21.08
CA VAL A 56 18.52 -16.67 -20.73
C VAL A 56 18.61 -15.81 -22.00
N SER A 57 19.51 -16.13 -22.92
CA SER A 57 19.62 -15.43 -24.19
C SER A 57 18.37 -15.57 -25.07
N ALA A 58 17.68 -16.72 -25.03
CA ALA A 58 16.42 -16.90 -25.74
C ALA A 58 15.29 -16.06 -25.12
N ILE A 59 15.21 -16.01 -23.78
CA ILE A 59 14.18 -15.25 -23.05
C ILE A 59 14.31 -13.74 -23.31
N TYR A 60 15.51 -13.16 -23.19
CA TYR A 60 15.71 -11.72 -23.37
C TYR A 60 15.96 -11.30 -24.83
N GLY A 61 16.16 -12.27 -25.73
CA GLY A 61 16.35 -12.04 -27.16
C GLY A 61 15.05 -11.95 -27.96
N ASP A 62 13.95 -12.45 -27.41
CA ASP A 62 12.64 -12.50 -28.06
C ASP A 62 11.52 -12.10 -27.09
N THR A 63 10.69 -11.15 -27.50
CA THR A 63 9.61 -10.60 -26.66
C THR A 63 8.54 -11.63 -26.35
N ALA A 64 8.19 -12.52 -27.29
CA ALA A 64 7.18 -13.56 -27.04
C ALA A 64 7.69 -14.55 -25.98
N SER A 65 8.93 -15.00 -26.11
CA SER A 65 9.61 -15.85 -25.12
C SER A 65 9.70 -15.18 -23.74
N TYR A 66 9.93 -13.86 -23.69
CA TYR A 66 9.89 -13.10 -22.44
C TYR A 66 8.50 -13.13 -21.79
N ILE A 67 7.44 -12.84 -22.56
CA ILE A 67 6.07 -12.83 -22.06
C ILE A 67 5.70 -14.19 -21.47
N ASP A 68 6.04 -15.28 -22.16
CA ASP A 68 5.78 -16.64 -21.68
C ASP A 68 6.57 -16.98 -20.41
N ALA A 69 7.87 -16.65 -20.38
CA ALA A 69 8.73 -16.91 -19.23
C ALA A 69 8.33 -16.11 -17.98
N TYR A 70 7.76 -14.91 -18.17
CA TYR A 70 7.37 -13.97 -17.11
C TYR A 70 5.85 -13.90 -16.90
N ARG A 71 5.07 -14.87 -17.41
CA ARG A 71 3.59 -14.89 -17.29
C ARG A 71 3.11 -14.66 -15.85
N VAL A 72 3.71 -15.34 -14.87
CA VAL A 72 3.35 -15.20 -13.44
C VAL A 72 3.60 -13.78 -12.93
N ASP A 73 4.72 -13.16 -13.30
CA ASP A 73 5.03 -11.79 -12.88
C ASP A 73 4.09 -10.76 -13.54
N ILE A 74 3.64 -11.04 -14.77
CA ILE A 74 2.61 -10.27 -15.48
C ILE A 74 1.24 -10.41 -14.77
N GLU A 75 0.86 -11.62 -14.37
CA GLU A 75 -0.35 -11.88 -13.57
C GLU A 75 -0.30 -11.18 -12.21
N ASP A 76 0.84 -11.23 -11.52
CA ASP A 76 1.03 -10.54 -10.24
C ASP A 76 0.90 -9.02 -10.35
N HIS A 77 1.39 -8.43 -11.45
CA HIS A 77 1.21 -7.00 -11.74
C HIS A 77 -0.28 -6.64 -11.90
N LEU A 78 -1.06 -7.53 -12.50
CA LEU A 78 -2.51 -7.38 -12.62
C LEU A 78 -3.22 -7.52 -11.27
N ASP A 79 -2.88 -8.55 -10.49
CA ASP A 79 -3.44 -8.76 -9.14
C ASP A 79 -3.24 -7.49 -8.30
N ARG A 80 -2.02 -6.95 -8.31
CA ARG A 80 -1.68 -5.69 -7.63
C ARG A 80 -2.52 -4.51 -8.11
N SER A 81 -2.90 -4.45 -9.39
CA SER A 81 -3.80 -3.41 -9.91
C SER A 81 -5.18 -3.44 -9.26
N VAL A 82 -5.73 -4.61 -9.03
CA VAL A 82 -7.03 -4.77 -8.38
C VAL A 82 -6.93 -4.47 -6.87
N GLU A 83 -5.88 -4.96 -6.22
CA GLU A 83 -5.61 -4.68 -4.80
C GLU A 83 -5.44 -3.17 -4.53
N LEU A 84 -4.67 -2.47 -5.37
CA LEU A 84 -4.45 -1.02 -5.26
C LEU A 84 -5.74 -0.23 -5.51
N PHE A 85 -6.64 -0.73 -6.38
CA PHE A 85 -7.95 -0.14 -6.55
C PHE A 85 -8.84 -0.33 -5.30
N PHE A 86 -8.80 -1.50 -4.67
CA PHE A 86 -9.51 -1.74 -3.41
C PHE A 86 -9.00 -0.81 -2.30
N LEU A 87 -7.68 -0.69 -2.15
CA LEU A 87 -7.08 0.24 -1.19
C LEU A 87 -7.44 1.70 -1.48
N THR A 88 -7.46 2.10 -2.76
CA THR A 88 -7.95 3.41 -3.20
C THR A 88 -9.39 3.64 -2.79
N SER A 89 -10.24 2.62 -2.98
CA SER A 89 -11.64 2.67 -2.57
C SER A 89 -11.79 2.83 -1.05
N ILE A 90 -10.98 2.12 -0.24
CA ILE A 90 -10.95 2.30 1.22
C ILE A 90 -10.60 3.74 1.59
N CYS A 91 -9.50 4.27 1.02
CA CYS A 91 -9.01 5.60 1.35
C CYS A 91 -9.97 6.72 0.93
N CYS A 92 -10.75 6.50 -0.13
CA CYS A 92 -11.73 7.47 -0.62
C CYS A 92 -13.11 7.32 0.03
N TYR A 93 -13.44 6.19 0.65
CA TYR A 93 -14.79 5.88 1.15
C TYR A 93 -15.36 6.97 2.06
N LYS A 94 -16.56 7.46 1.73
CA LYS A 94 -17.29 8.49 2.52
C LYS A 94 -16.45 9.74 2.85
N THR A 95 -15.60 10.17 1.93
CA THR A 95 -14.85 11.42 2.08
C THR A 95 -15.63 12.62 1.52
N PRO A 96 -15.38 13.86 1.98
CA PRO A 96 -16.06 15.06 1.50
C PRO A 96 -15.47 15.61 0.19
N PHE A 97 -14.76 14.77 -0.57
CA PHE A 97 -14.01 15.19 -1.76
C PHE A 97 -14.67 14.70 -3.05
N HIS A 98 -14.34 15.41 -4.13
CA HIS A 98 -14.38 14.93 -5.50
C HIS A 98 -12.95 14.57 -5.92
N PHE A 99 -12.79 13.49 -6.69
CA PHE A 99 -11.50 13.03 -7.16
C PHE A 99 -11.40 13.09 -8.68
N GLU A 100 -10.27 13.56 -9.17
CA GLU A 100 -9.84 13.38 -10.55
C GLU A 100 -8.52 12.61 -10.60
N TRP A 101 -8.28 11.88 -11.68
CA TRP A 101 -6.98 11.25 -11.90
C TRP A 101 -5.98 12.29 -12.42
N VAL A 102 -4.72 12.16 -12.03
CA VAL A 102 -3.61 12.96 -12.56
C VAL A 102 -2.50 12.02 -13.00
N SER A 103 -1.69 12.46 -13.96
CA SER A 103 -0.45 11.76 -14.31
C SER A 103 0.46 11.58 -13.10
N ALA A 104 1.33 10.58 -13.15
CA ALA A 104 2.34 10.37 -12.13
C ALA A 104 3.24 11.63 -12.01
N ASN A 105 3.23 12.26 -10.82
CA ASN A 105 4.02 13.47 -10.55
C ASN A 105 5.36 13.18 -9.87
N ASP A 106 5.53 11.97 -9.29
CA ASP A 106 6.73 11.55 -8.57
C ASP A 106 7.06 10.06 -8.84
N GLN A 107 6.95 9.61 -10.09
CA GLN A 107 7.06 8.18 -10.45
C GLN A 107 8.27 7.49 -9.78
N TYR A 108 7.99 6.41 -9.05
CA TYR A 108 9.03 5.61 -8.38
C TYR A 108 9.47 4.48 -9.30
N GLY A 109 10.64 4.66 -9.93
CA GLY A 109 11.21 3.75 -10.92
C GLY A 109 11.42 4.44 -12.28
N LYS A 110 12.37 3.93 -13.06
CA LYS A 110 12.66 4.40 -14.41
C LYS A 110 12.97 3.21 -15.29
N GLY A 111 12.44 3.20 -16.50
CA GLY A 111 12.88 2.25 -17.52
C GLY A 111 14.37 2.43 -17.81
N ARG A 112 15.05 1.34 -18.12
CA ARG A 112 16.47 1.34 -18.50
C ARG A 112 16.67 0.53 -19.77
N MET A 113 17.79 0.79 -20.42
CA MET A 113 18.29 -0.06 -21.49
C MET A 113 19.45 -0.86 -20.91
N ALA A 114 19.31 -2.18 -20.91
CA ALA A 114 20.38 -3.10 -20.56
C ALA A 114 21.05 -3.60 -21.85
N THR A 115 22.38 -3.62 -21.87
CA THR A 115 23.13 -4.29 -22.95
C THR A 115 23.56 -5.66 -22.44
N LEU A 116 23.00 -6.71 -23.02
CA LEU A 116 23.23 -8.08 -22.63
C LEU A 116 24.18 -8.75 -23.62
N LYS A 117 25.09 -9.58 -23.13
CA LYS A 117 25.97 -10.39 -23.99
C LYS A 117 25.34 -11.76 -24.18
N THR A 118 25.11 -12.17 -25.42
CA THR A 118 24.62 -13.52 -25.74
C THR A 118 25.74 -14.55 -25.56
N CYS A 119 25.38 -15.84 -25.59
CA CYS A 119 26.35 -16.94 -25.58
C CYS A 119 27.38 -16.83 -26.70
N ASP A 120 26.99 -16.28 -27.84
CA ASP A 120 27.84 -16.04 -29.01
C ASP A 120 28.67 -14.75 -28.90
N LYS A 121 28.64 -14.09 -27.74
CA LYS A 121 29.29 -12.80 -27.42
C LYS A 121 28.76 -11.62 -28.25
N GLU A 122 27.63 -11.80 -28.93
CA GLU A 122 26.89 -10.70 -29.53
C GLU A 122 26.24 -9.83 -28.45
N LYS A 123 25.93 -8.58 -28.79
CA LYS A 123 25.29 -7.64 -27.86
C LYS A 123 23.85 -7.42 -28.26
N VAL A 124 22.93 -7.72 -27.35
CA VAL A 124 21.50 -7.46 -27.50
C VAL A 124 21.12 -6.32 -26.56
N ALA A 125 20.38 -5.33 -27.08
CA ALA A 125 19.81 -4.26 -26.28
C ALA A 125 18.42 -4.68 -25.79
N PHE A 126 18.26 -4.83 -24.49
CA PHE A 126 16.98 -5.11 -23.86
C PHE A 126 16.43 -3.83 -23.23
N ASN A 127 15.25 -3.41 -23.65
CA ASN A 127 14.63 -2.15 -23.22
C ASN A 127 13.48 -2.43 -22.25
N THR A 128 13.62 -1.91 -21.04
CA THR A 128 12.54 -1.94 -20.06
C THR A 128 11.86 -0.58 -19.96
N GLN A 129 10.61 -0.61 -19.49
CA GLN A 129 9.85 0.59 -19.15
C GLN A 129 9.31 0.45 -17.73
N ALA A 130 9.17 1.60 -17.07
CA ALA A 130 8.55 1.67 -15.77
C ALA A 130 7.03 1.66 -15.95
N ALA A 131 6.41 0.52 -15.65
CA ALA A 131 4.97 0.29 -15.77
C ALA A 131 4.29 0.49 -14.42
N HIS A 132 3.20 1.27 -14.36
CA HIS A 132 2.43 1.43 -13.14
C HIS A 132 1.53 0.23 -12.91
N SER A 133 1.65 -0.41 -11.75
CA SER A 133 0.68 -1.42 -11.32
C SER A 133 -0.63 -0.80 -10.82
N SER A 134 -0.76 0.53 -10.78
CA SER A 134 -2.04 1.18 -10.47
C SER A 134 -2.63 1.82 -11.72
N VAL A 135 -3.91 1.57 -11.95
CA VAL A 135 -4.69 2.30 -12.97
C VAL A 135 -4.83 3.78 -12.59
N LEU A 136 -4.82 4.10 -11.30
CA LEU A 136 -4.99 5.45 -10.75
C LEU A 136 -3.77 5.81 -9.87
N PRO A 137 -2.59 6.08 -10.48
CA PRO A 137 -1.36 6.26 -9.72
C PRO A 137 -1.39 7.49 -8.81
N CYS A 138 -2.12 8.53 -9.22
CA CYS A 138 -2.26 9.77 -8.46
C CYS A 138 -3.71 10.28 -8.57
N LEU A 139 -4.25 10.70 -7.43
CA LEU A 139 -5.57 11.33 -7.34
C LEU A 139 -5.43 12.77 -6.89
N MET A 140 -6.07 13.69 -7.62
CA MET A 140 -6.30 15.05 -7.19
C MET A 140 -7.64 15.12 -6.47
N ALA A 141 -7.63 15.60 -5.23
CA ALA A 141 -8.82 15.81 -4.43
C ALA A 141 -9.23 17.28 -4.46
N TYR A 142 -10.53 17.52 -4.59
CA TYR A 142 -11.17 18.82 -4.53
C TYR A 142 -12.26 18.80 -3.46
N PRO A 143 -12.44 19.85 -2.64
CA PRO A 143 -13.61 19.98 -1.78
C PRO A 143 -14.88 19.83 -2.62
N ARG A 144 -15.77 18.90 -2.26
CA ARG A 144 -16.91 18.54 -3.13
C ARG A 144 -17.84 19.73 -3.39
N ALA A 145 -18.14 20.50 -2.35
CA ALA A 145 -19.03 21.66 -2.48
C ALA A 145 -18.48 22.69 -3.49
N GLU A 146 -17.16 22.92 -3.48
CA GLU A 146 -16.51 23.83 -4.42
C GLU A 146 -16.49 23.25 -5.84
N TRP A 147 -16.27 21.93 -5.96
CA TRP A 147 -16.32 21.24 -7.24
C TRP A 147 -17.71 21.28 -7.90
N GLU A 148 -18.76 21.03 -7.12
CA GLU A 148 -20.16 21.08 -7.56
C GLU A 148 -20.52 22.51 -7.99
N ALA A 149 -20.14 23.52 -7.20
CA ALA A 149 -20.33 24.93 -7.55
C ALA A 149 -19.64 25.29 -8.87
N TYR A 150 -18.41 24.82 -9.11
CA TYR A 150 -17.70 24.99 -10.38
C TYR A 150 -18.42 24.32 -11.56
N LYS A 151 -18.95 23.11 -11.38
CA LYS A 151 -19.69 22.39 -12.43
C LYS A 151 -21.04 23.01 -12.77
N GLU A 152 -21.73 23.57 -11.78
CA GLU A 152 -23.07 24.17 -11.96
C GLU A 152 -23.01 25.60 -12.49
N ASN A 153 -22.16 26.45 -11.90
CA ASN A 153 -22.16 27.89 -12.18
C ASN A 153 -21.10 28.30 -13.23
N GLY A 154 -20.20 27.39 -13.60
CA GLY A 154 -18.97 27.75 -14.30
C GLY A 154 -18.04 28.59 -13.42
N GLY A 155 -16.87 28.96 -13.96
CA GLY A 155 -15.87 29.76 -13.24
C GLY A 155 -14.50 29.09 -13.17
N GLU A 156 -13.68 29.53 -12.22
CA GLU A 156 -12.36 28.95 -11.99
C GLU A 156 -12.48 27.58 -11.32
N LYS A 157 -11.68 26.61 -11.78
CA LYS A 157 -11.62 25.27 -11.19
C LYS A 157 -11.05 25.41 -9.77
N PRO A 158 -11.67 24.80 -8.74
CA PRO A 158 -11.17 24.92 -7.38
C PRO A 158 -9.73 24.40 -7.25
N GLU A 159 -8.98 24.95 -6.31
CA GLU A 159 -7.62 24.49 -6.03
C GLU A 159 -7.68 23.07 -5.45
N GLY A 160 -7.06 22.13 -6.16
CA GLY A 160 -6.96 20.74 -5.73
C GLY A 160 -5.67 20.46 -5.01
N PHE A 161 -5.61 19.33 -4.32
CA PHE A 161 -4.36 18.80 -3.76
C PHE A 161 -4.20 17.31 -4.08
N ILE A 162 -2.96 16.85 -4.16
CA ILE A 162 -2.67 15.44 -4.36
C ILE A 162 -3.09 14.67 -3.09
N TRP A 163 -4.06 13.77 -3.24
CA TRP A 163 -4.65 13.01 -2.16
C TRP A 163 -3.63 12.10 -1.51
N LEU A 164 -3.48 12.22 -0.18
CA LEU A 164 -2.56 11.43 0.64
C LEU A 164 -1.11 11.42 0.12
N LYS A 165 -0.66 12.51 -0.52
CA LYS A 165 0.70 12.61 -1.08
C LYS A 165 1.75 12.18 -0.06
N HIS A 166 2.74 11.41 -0.50
CA HIS A 166 3.84 10.87 0.30
C HIS A 166 3.48 9.83 1.38
N SER A 167 2.20 9.45 1.52
CA SER A 167 1.84 8.28 2.35
C SER A 167 2.26 6.97 1.71
N PRO A 168 2.34 5.86 2.47
CA PRO A 168 2.51 4.52 1.89
C PRO A 168 1.46 4.19 0.82
N TYR A 169 0.21 4.64 0.97
CA TYR A 169 -0.81 4.53 -0.06
C TYR A 169 -0.39 5.19 -1.38
N TYR A 170 0.09 6.44 -1.30
CA TYR A 170 0.54 7.19 -2.47
C TYR A 170 1.73 6.50 -3.12
N THR A 171 2.73 6.12 -2.33
CA THR A 171 3.93 5.44 -2.84
C THR A 171 3.58 4.12 -3.52
N LYS A 172 2.69 3.32 -2.94
CA LYS A 172 2.24 2.04 -3.54
C LYS A 172 1.50 2.23 -4.86
N ASN A 173 0.64 3.23 -4.97
CA ASN A 173 -0.09 3.52 -6.21
C ASN A 173 0.81 4.14 -7.28
N ASN A 174 1.74 4.98 -6.87
CA ASN A 174 2.65 5.67 -7.77
C ASN A 174 3.95 4.86 -8.05
N GLY A 175 4.07 3.69 -7.44
CA GLY A 175 5.13 2.71 -7.67
C GLY A 175 5.06 2.13 -9.07
N THR A 176 6.22 1.76 -9.61
CA THR A 176 6.30 1.10 -10.92
C THR A 176 7.11 -0.18 -10.87
N ILE A 177 6.78 -1.10 -11.76
CA ILE A 177 7.53 -2.31 -11.99
C ILE A 177 8.33 -2.10 -13.27
N GLU A 178 9.58 -2.53 -13.25
CA GLU A 178 10.40 -2.54 -14.45
C GLU A 178 10.02 -3.77 -15.28
N LEU A 179 9.28 -3.55 -16.37
CA LEU A 179 8.81 -4.61 -17.27
C LEU A 179 9.31 -4.36 -18.68
N GLU A 180 9.30 -5.41 -19.51
CA GLU A 180 9.52 -5.28 -20.95
C GLU A 180 8.54 -4.27 -21.56
N ARG A 181 9.02 -3.51 -22.54
CA ARG A 181 8.31 -2.37 -23.13
C ARG A 181 6.90 -2.71 -23.63
N THR A 182 6.69 -3.89 -24.21
CA THR A 182 5.41 -4.35 -24.76
C THR A 182 4.35 -4.47 -23.67
N ILE A 183 4.74 -4.88 -22.46
CA ILE A 183 3.83 -4.98 -21.31
C ILE A 183 3.33 -3.57 -20.92
N ASN A 184 4.22 -2.59 -20.81
CA ASN A 184 3.82 -1.21 -20.56
C ASN A 184 2.95 -0.61 -21.69
N GLN A 185 3.21 -1.01 -22.94
CA GLN A 185 2.36 -0.60 -24.06
C GLN A 185 0.96 -1.23 -23.98
N ALA A 186 0.85 -2.49 -23.55
CA ALA A 186 -0.44 -3.13 -23.27
C ALA A 186 -1.19 -2.41 -22.15
N ASP A 187 -0.51 -2.04 -21.05
CA ASP A 187 -1.08 -1.21 -19.97
C ASP A 187 -1.63 0.11 -20.50
N CYS A 188 -0.86 0.83 -21.33
CA CYS A 188 -1.30 2.10 -21.93
C CYS A 188 -2.55 1.94 -22.80
N ARG A 189 -2.65 0.83 -23.56
CA ARG A 189 -3.82 0.52 -24.41
C ARG A 189 -5.07 0.22 -23.60
N ARG A 190 -4.91 -0.41 -22.45
CA ARG A 190 -6.00 -0.74 -21.54
C ARG A 190 -6.47 0.47 -20.73
N ASP A 191 -5.53 1.16 -20.10
CA ASP A 191 -5.81 2.27 -19.17
C ASP A 191 -6.46 3.46 -19.87
N GLY A 192 -6.09 3.66 -21.14
CA GLY A 192 -6.40 4.84 -21.91
C GLY A 192 -5.37 5.93 -21.75
N THR A 193 -5.37 6.86 -22.70
CA THR A 193 -4.57 8.09 -22.64
C THR A 193 -5.43 9.25 -22.16
N HIS A 194 -4.85 10.45 -22.01
CA HIS A 194 -5.62 11.65 -21.70
C HIS A 194 -6.70 12.00 -22.77
N LEU A 195 -6.59 11.43 -23.98
CA LEU A 195 -7.55 11.61 -25.07
C LEU A 195 -8.59 10.48 -25.15
N ASP A 196 -8.38 9.35 -24.48
CA ASP A 196 -9.27 8.18 -24.56
C ASP A 196 -9.93 7.87 -23.20
N LYS A 197 -11.25 7.86 -23.19
CA LYS A 197 -12.12 7.69 -22.02
C LYS A 197 -12.27 6.22 -21.62
N MET A 198 -11.14 5.52 -21.45
CA MET A 198 -11.09 4.07 -21.19
C MET A 198 -11.21 3.75 -19.69
N LEU A 199 -10.42 2.79 -19.20
CA LEU A 199 -10.50 2.25 -17.85
C LEU A 199 -10.34 3.33 -16.78
N ARG A 200 -9.41 4.28 -16.94
CA ARG A 200 -9.18 5.37 -15.96
C ARG A 200 -10.40 6.24 -15.69
N GLU A 201 -11.11 6.66 -16.73
CA GLU A 201 -12.31 7.51 -16.54
C GLU A 201 -13.45 6.73 -15.87
N ARG A 202 -13.57 5.43 -16.14
CA ARG A 202 -14.59 4.61 -15.48
C ARG A 202 -14.20 4.31 -14.03
N ALA A 203 -12.93 4.03 -13.77
CA ALA A 203 -12.37 3.84 -12.44
C ALA A 203 -12.59 5.08 -11.56
N ILE A 204 -12.32 6.30 -12.06
CA ILE A 204 -12.51 7.53 -11.28
C ILE A 204 -13.99 7.80 -10.97
N ARG A 205 -14.92 7.41 -11.86
CA ARG A 205 -16.36 7.48 -11.56
C ARG A 205 -16.76 6.54 -10.42
N ILE A 206 -16.20 5.33 -10.39
CA ILE A 206 -16.41 4.39 -9.28
C ILE A 206 -15.85 4.98 -7.99
N VAL A 207 -14.63 5.52 -7.99
CA VAL A 207 -14.01 6.18 -6.82
C VAL A 207 -14.86 7.33 -6.29
N ASN A 208 -15.42 8.17 -7.16
CA ASN A 208 -16.30 9.25 -6.74
C ASN A 208 -17.63 8.76 -6.13
N ASN A 209 -18.18 7.64 -6.61
CA ASN A 209 -19.35 7.02 -5.98
C ASN A 209 -19.01 6.44 -4.59
N VAL A 210 -17.81 5.87 -4.43
CA VAL A 210 -17.28 5.41 -3.13
C VAL A 210 -17.10 6.60 -2.17
N ALA A 211 -16.58 7.73 -2.66
CA ALA A 211 -16.45 8.95 -1.89
C ALA A 211 -17.79 9.50 -1.40
N GLN A 212 -18.84 9.32 -2.19
CA GLN A 212 -20.21 9.68 -1.81
C GLN A 212 -20.88 8.64 -0.90
N GLY A 213 -20.24 7.50 -0.65
CA GLY A 213 -20.83 6.40 0.12
C GLY A 213 -21.93 5.63 -0.62
N LYS A 214 -22.06 5.82 -1.94
CA LYS A 214 -23.01 5.06 -2.78
C LYS A 214 -22.62 3.59 -2.90
N TYR A 215 -21.31 3.33 -2.95
CA TYR A 215 -20.74 1.98 -2.95
C TYR A 215 -19.81 1.82 -1.74
N GLY A 216 -19.80 0.61 -1.17
CA GLY A 216 -18.73 0.18 -0.28
C GLY A 216 -17.47 -0.22 -1.09
N PRO A 217 -16.27 -0.23 -0.48
CA PRO A 217 -15.03 -0.62 -1.16
C PRO A 217 -15.07 -1.98 -1.87
N ARG A 218 -15.71 -3.01 -1.29
CA ARG A 218 -15.88 -4.32 -1.93
C ARG A 218 -16.68 -4.24 -3.22
N GLU A 219 -17.86 -3.62 -3.14
CA GLU A 219 -18.75 -3.46 -4.29
C GLU A 219 -18.07 -2.66 -5.41
N ALA A 220 -17.35 -1.60 -5.04
CA ALA A 220 -16.58 -0.79 -5.97
C ALA A 220 -15.52 -1.60 -6.71
N THR A 221 -14.82 -2.51 -6.00
CA THR A 221 -13.78 -3.36 -6.58
C THR A 221 -14.38 -4.37 -7.58
N ARG A 222 -15.52 -4.98 -7.24
CA ARG A 222 -16.26 -5.86 -8.17
C ARG A 222 -16.69 -5.10 -9.43
N LYS A 223 -17.27 -3.91 -9.28
CA LYS A 223 -17.63 -3.04 -10.42
C LYS A 223 -16.41 -2.62 -11.24
N PHE A 224 -15.27 -2.41 -10.59
CA PHE A 224 -14.03 -2.09 -11.28
C PHE A 224 -13.55 -3.26 -12.12
N GLN A 225 -13.53 -4.49 -11.58
CA GLN A 225 -13.17 -5.71 -12.31
C GLN A 225 -14.06 -5.91 -13.54
N GLU A 226 -15.39 -5.75 -13.42
CA GLU A 226 -16.31 -5.84 -14.57
C GLU A 226 -15.97 -4.81 -15.67
N VAL A 227 -15.66 -3.58 -15.25
CA VAL A 227 -15.25 -2.51 -16.16
C VAL A 227 -13.89 -2.80 -16.79
N TYR A 228 -12.99 -3.42 -16.02
CA TYR A 228 -11.64 -3.81 -16.42
C TYR A 228 -11.69 -4.85 -17.52
N ILE A 229 -12.42 -5.95 -17.31
CA ILE A 229 -12.64 -7.03 -18.29
C ILE A 229 -13.15 -6.44 -19.62
N ARG A 230 -14.22 -5.63 -19.56
CA ARG A 230 -14.78 -4.98 -20.76
C ARG A 230 -13.81 -4.02 -21.46
N SER A 231 -12.84 -3.47 -20.72
CA SER A 231 -11.82 -2.58 -21.30
C SER A 231 -10.72 -3.38 -21.99
N LEU A 232 -10.36 -4.55 -21.45
CA LEU A 232 -9.43 -5.49 -22.09
C LEU A 232 -10.00 -6.08 -23.38
N GLU A 233 -11.24 -6.60 -23.35
CA GLU A 233 -11.91 -7.14 -24.55
C GLU A 233 -11.91 -6.12 -25.71
N LYS A 234 -12.18 -4.84 -25.38
CA LYS A 234 -12.16 -3.75 -26.35
C LYS A 234 -10.76 -3.37 -26.82
N ALA A 235 -9.74 -3.53 -25.98
CA ALA A 235 -8.36 -3.27 -26.36
C ALA A 235 -7.85 -4.36 -27.31
N ILE A 236 -8.14 -5.63 -26.99
CA ILE A 236 -7.82 -6.80 -27.82
C ILE A 236 -8.48 -6.68 -29.20
N ALA A 237 -9.79 -6.42 -29.26
CA ALA A 237 -10.54 -6.33 -30.51
C ALA A 237 -10.13 -5.18 -31.45
N LYS A 238 -9.24 -4.28 -31.02
CA LYS A 238 -8.69 -3.16 -31.82
C LYS A 238 -7.28 -3.42 -32.34
N LEU A 239 -6.68 -4.56 -31.97
CA LEU A 239 -5.34 -4.96 -32.37
C LEU A 239 -5.45 -6.08 -33.40
N GLU A 240 -4.43 -6.18 -34.24
CA GLU A 240 -4.26 -7.32 -35.14
C GLU A 240 -3.79 -8.54 -34.33
N ASP A 241 -4.12 -9.74 -34.81
CA ASP A 241 -3.84 -11.01 -34.10
C ASP A 241 -2.33 -11.28 -33.90
N ASP A 242 -1.46 -10.69 -34.74
CA ASP A 242 0.00 -10.84 -34.66
C ASP A 242 0.68 -9.81 -33.74
N ASP A 243 -0.08 -8.90 -33.14
CA ASP A 243 0.44 -7.90 -32.21
C ASP A 243 0.73 -8.53 -30.84
N LEU A 244 2.00 -8.58 -30.44
CA LEU A 244 2.44 -9.18 -29.17
C LEU A 244 1.77 -8.58 -27.91
N ARG A 245 1.16 -7.40 -28.01
CA ARG A 245 0.37 -6.83 -26.91
C ARG A 245 -0.90 -7.62 -26.65
N VAL A 246 -1.45 -8.29 -27.67
CA VAL A 246 -2.62 -9.17 -27.53
C VAL A 246 -2.32 -10.28 -26.53
N SER A 247 -1.17 -10.94 -26.63
CA SER A 247 -0.77 -12.01 -25.68
C SER A 247 -0.75 -11.52 -24.22
N VAL A 248 -0.23 -10.31 -23.98
CA VAL A 248 -0.24 -9.71 -22.63
C VAL A 248 -1.67 -9.40 -22.16
N LEU A 249 -2.50 -8.82 -23.03
CA LEU A 249 -3.88 -8.48 -22.70
C LEU A 249 -4.75 -9.73 -22.48
N GLU A 250 -4.48 -10.82 -23.19
CA GLU A 250 -5.12 -12.12 -23.01
C GLU A 250 -4.73 -12.75 -21.67
N ILE A 251 -3.43 -12.72 -21.29
CA ILE A 251 -3.00 -13.11 -19.94
C ILE A 251 -3.77 -12.32 -18.87
N TYR A 252 -3.93 -11.02 -19.05
CA TYR A 252 -4.73 -10.21 -18.11
C TYR A 252 -6.20 -10.62 -18.09
N LEU A 253 -6.79 -10.90 -19.25
CA LEU A 253 -8.20 -11.27 -19.34
C LEU A 253 -8.44 -12.63 -18.68
N GLU A 254 -7.61 -13.63 -19.00
CA GLU A 254 -7.62 -14.96 -18.37
C GLU A 254 -7.51 -14.82 -16.85
N ARG A 255 -6.49 -14.09 -16.38
CA ARG A 255 -6.27 -13.89 -14.95
C ARG A 255 -7.43 -13.15 -14.29
N LEU A 256 -8.01 -12.10 -14.88
CA LEU A 256 -9.19 -11.42 -14.30
C LEU A 256 -10.44 -12.27 -14.25
N LEU A 257 -10.59 -13.24 -15.14
CA LEU A 257 -11.69 -14.20 -15.11
C LEU A 257 -11.46 -15.28 -14.05
N ASP A 258 -10.19 -15.64 -13.80
CA ASP A 258 -9.79 -16.59 -12.75
C ASP A 258 -9.68 -15.96 -11.36
N ILE A 259 -9.45 -14.65 -11.28
CA ILE A 259 -9.38 -13.91 -10.03
C ILE A 259 -10.77 -13.94 -9.36
N ASP A 260 -10.90 -14.85 -8.40
CA ASP A 260 -12.06 -14.94 -7.50
C ASP A 260 -11.98 -13.89 -6.37
N LEU A 261 -11.55 -12.65 -6.66
CA LEU A 261 -11.62 -11.50 -5.73
C LEU A 261 -13.08 -11.10 -5.40
N VAL A 262 -14.05 -11.91 -5.79
CA VAL A 262 -15.43 -11.85 -5.33
C VAL A 262 -15.60 -12.61 -4.01
N ASP A 263 -14.70 -13.53 -3.67
CA ASP A 263 -14.70 -14.22 -2.38
C ASP A 263 -14.36 -13.24 -1.25
N ASP A 264 -15.08 -13.42 -0.14
CA ASP A 264 -14.93 -12.53 1.01
C ASP A 264 -13.60 -12.75 1.73
N LEU A 265 -12.94 -13.90 1.52
CA LEU A 265 -11.65 -14.26 2.10
C LEU A 265 -10.53 -13.35 1.58
N SER A 266 -10.53 -13.04 0.30
CA SER A 266 -9.51 -12.17 -0.30
C SER A 266 -9.60 -10.74 0.25
N PHE A 267 -10.83 -10.23 0.42
CA PHE A 267 -11.02 -8.93 1.09
C PHE A 267 -10.59 -8.96 2.56
N ASP A 268 -10.85 -10.06 3.26
CA ASP A 268 -10.41 -10.26 4.65
C ASP A 268 -8.88 -10.16 4.75
N GLN A 269 -8.16 -10.85 3.85
CA GLN A 269 -6.70 -10.80 3.76
C GLN A 269 -6.18 -9.38 3.46
N MET A 270 -6.77 -8.69 2.48
CA MET A 270 -6.34 -7.33 2.10
C MET A 270 -6.51 -6.30 3.23
N VAL A 271 -7.46 -6.49 4.15
CA VAL A 271 -7.62 -5.63 5.33
C VAL A 271 -6.98 -6.20 6.60
N GLY A 272 -6.26 -7.31 6.48
CA GLY A 272 -5.51 -7.94 7.57
C GLY A 272 -6.41 -8.52 8.66
N VAL A 273 -7.52 -9.15 8.30
CA VAL A 273 -8.42 -9.84 9.24
C VAL A 273 -8.71 -11.25 8.76
N ARG A 274 -9.17 -12.09 9.68
CA ARG A 274 -9.71 -13.42 9.37
C ARG A 274 -11.11 -13.51 9.94
N ILE A 275 -12.11 -13.70 9.10
CA ILE A 275 -13.52 -13.76 9.55
C ILE A 275 -14.03 -15.16 9.25
N GLU A 276 -13.97 -16.02 10.27
CA GLU A 276 -14.54 -17.37 10.27
C GLU A 276 -15.54 -17.45 11.41
N HIS A 277 -16.83 -17.34 11.08
CA HIS A 277 -17.90 -17.31 12.08
C HIS A 277 -19.26 -17.65 11.45
N LEU A 278 -20.16 -18.26 12.22
CA LEU A 278 -21.54 -18.56 11.80
C LEU A 278 -22.37 -17.34 11.35
N GLU A 279 -21.92 -16.12 11.65
CA GLU A 279 -22.57 -14.84 11.33
C GLU A 279 -21.60 -13.94 10.56
N GLU A 280 -20.85 -14.53 9.63
CA GLU A 280 -19.78 -13.89 8.86
C GLU A 280 -20.19 -12.55 8.22
N ASP A 281 -21.31 -12.48 7.52
CA ASP A 281 -21.76 -11.23 6.86
C ASP A 281 -21.96 -10.07 7.84
N ARG A 282 -22.58 -10.38 8.98
CA ARG A 282 -22.85 -9.40 10.03
C ARG A 282 -21.53 -8.95 10.66
N LEU A 283 -20.65 -9.88 11.00
CA LEU A 283 -19.35 -9.60 11.57
C LEU A 283 -18.47 -8.78 10.60
N ARG A 284 -18.45 -9.17 9.32
CA ARG A 284 -17.73 -8.49 8.24
C ARG A 284 -18.20 -7.06 8.06
N SER A 285 -19.52 -6.82 8.06
CA SER A 285 -20.07 -5.45 7.97
C SER A 285 -19.55 -4.53 9.09
N ILE A 286 -19.42 -5.05 10.31
CA ILE A 286 -18.94 -4.31 11.49
C ILE A 286 -17.41 -4.10 11.41
N VAL A 287 -16.66 -5.18 11.18
CA VAL A 287 -15.20 -5.16 11.16
C VAL A 287 -14.71 -4.26 10.03
N TYR A 288 -15.27 -4.38 8.83
CA TYR A 288 -14.84 -3.62 7.66
C TYR A 288 -15.10 -2.13 7.81
N GLU A 289 -16.28 -1.73 8.29
CA GLU A 289 -16.59 -0.31 8.54
C GLU A 289 -15.50 0.32 9.43
N ARG A 290 -15.12 -0.37 10.50
CA ARG A 290 -14.10 0.12 11.43
C ARG A 290 -12.68 0.03 10.88
N ARG A 291 -12.36 -1.02 10.13
CA ARG A 291 -11.05 -1.17 9.48
C ARG A 291 -10.82 -0.10 8.42
N PHE A 292 -11.81 0.20 7.60
CA PHE A 292 -11.72 1.24 6.59
C PHE A 292 -11.49 2.61 7.22
N ASP A 293 -12.24 2.95 8.27
CA ASP A 293 -12.03 4.18 9.03
C ASP A 293 -10.61 4.27 9.61
N PHE A 294 -10.11 3.17 10.17
CA PHE A 294 -8.77 3.09 10.74
C PHE A 294 -7.66 3.26 9.69
N ILE A 295 -7.72 2.50 8.59
CA ILE A 295 -6.76 2.56 7.49
C ILE A 295 -6.69 3.98 6.92
N ARG A 296 -7.84 4.58 6.60
CA ARG A 296 -7.91 5.96 6.08
C ARG A 296 -7.33 6.97 7.08
N GLY A 297 -7.63 6.81 8.36
CA GLY A 297 -7.08 7.66 9.42
C GLY A 297 -5.56 7.58 9.51
N CYS A 298 -4.99 6.37 9.50
CA CYS A 298 -3.55 6.16 9.50
C CYS A 298 -2.87 6.75 8.26
N GLN A 299 -3.39 6.49 7.06
CA GLN A 299 -2.82 7.01 5.82
C GLN A 299 -2.79 8.55 5.79
N SER A 300 -3.82 9.20 6.35
CA SER A 300 -3.84 10.66 6.47
C SER A 300 -2.75 11.19 7.40
N ILE A 301 -2.49 10.51 8.52
CA ILE A 301 -1.45 10.93 9.48
C ILE A 301 -0.06 10.63 8.90
N GLU A 302 0.13 9.48 8.26
CA GLU A 302 1.38 9.10 7.58
C GLU A 302 1.71 10.10 6.45
N SER A 303 0.72 10.57 5.68
CA SER A 303 0.91 11.64 4.70
C SER A 303 1.40 12.95 5.35
N GLN A 304 0.84 13.32 6.51
CA GLN A 304 1.27 14.50 7.25
C GLN A 304 2.70 14.35 7.78
N ILE A 305 3.06 13.18 8.31
CA ILE A 305 4.42 12.86 8.75
C ILE A 305 5.41 13.06 7.60
N ALA A 306 5.11 12.49 6.43
CA ALA A 306 5.98 12.60 5.27
C ALA A 306 6.12 14.05 4.78
N ARG A 307 5.04 14.83 4.83
CA ARG A 307 5.08 16.28 4.56
C ARG A 307 5.96 17.02 5.57
N ASP A 308 5.79 16.75 6.87
CA ASP A 308 6.58 17.40 7.93
C ASP A 308 8.09 17.12 7.73
N ILE A 309 8.45 15.89 7.32
CA ILE A 309 9.84 15.53 6.97
C ILE A 309 10.33 16.31 5.76
N LEU A 310 9.54 16.37 4.68
CA LEU A 310 9.90 17.09 3.46
C LEU A 310 10.06 18.60 3.71
N ASP A 311 9.19 19.19 4.52
CA ASP A 311 9.29 20.61 4.91
C ASP A 311 10.56 20.87 5.71
N GLY A 312 10.89 19.99 6.67
CA GLY A 312 12.14 20.04 7.41
C GLY A 312 13.37 19.92 6.50
N GLN A 313 13.34 19.00 5.53
CA GLN A 313 14.38 18.84 4.51
C GLN A 313 14.55 20.12 3.68
N ASN A 314 13.45 20.68 3.18
CA ASN A 314 13.45 21.89 2.37
C ASN A 314 13.97 23.11 3.14
N GLU A 315 13.64 23.24 4.42
CA GLU A 315 14.20 24.29 5.26
C GLU A 315 15.73 24.18 5.37
N MET A 316 16.24 22.97 5.59
CA MET A 316 17.68 22.71 5.71
C MET A 316 18.41 22.85 4.37
N LEU A 317 17.74 22.60 3.25
CA LEU A 317 18.23 22.85 1.89
C LEU A 317 18.32 24.34 1.56
N LYS A 318 17.33 25.17 1.93
CA LYS A 318 17.43 26.62 1.72
C LYS A 318 18.67 27.21 2.41
N LYS A 319 19.07 26.65 3.55
CA LYS A 319 20.23 27.05 4.35
C LYS A 319 21.57 26.45 3.86
N ASN A 320 21.54 25.48 2.94
CA ASN A 320 22.72 24.77 2.43
C ASN A 320 22.49 24.44 0.96
N ARG A 321 23.30 24.96 0.02
CA ARG A 321 23.33 24.58 -1.40
C ARG A 321 23.72 23.10 -1.64
N LYS A 322 23.16 22.16 -0.87
CA LYS A 322 23.38 20.72 -0.87
C LYS A 322 22.24 20.06 -1.66
N SER A 323 22.45 18.82 -2.10
CA SER A 323 21.41 18.03 -2.76
C SER A 323 20.46 17.40 -1.73
N LEU A 324 19.17 17.29 -2.10
CA LEU A 324 18.11 16.68 -1.29
C LEU A 324 18.49 15.27 -0.74
N PRO A 325 19.10 14.36 -1.52
CA PRO A 325 19.48 13.04 -0.99
C PRO A 325 20.44 13.10 0.21
N ARG A 326 21.35 14.08 0.24
CA ARG A 326 22.30 14.23 1.35
C ARG A 326 21.66 14.80 2.61
N VAL A 327 20.61 15.60 2.45
CA VAL A 327 19.86 16.13 3.59
C VAL A 327 18.95 15.04 4.15
N ASP A 328 18.27 14.30 3.26
CA ASP A 328 17.43 13.15 3.61
C ASP A 328 18.22 12.10 4.40
N TYR A 329 19.37 11.64 3.89
CA TYR A 329 20.22 10.66 4.59
C TYR A 329 20.58 11.13 6.02
N ARG A 330 21.08 12.36 6.16
CA ARG A 330 21.51 12.88 7.47
C ARG A 330 20.37 13.04 8.46
N ILE A 331 19.21 13.51 8.00
CA ILE A 331 18.02 13.62 8.84
C ILE A 331 17.59 12.23 9.31
N ARG A 332 17.50 11.24 8.40
CA ARG A 332 17.14 9.87 8.78
C ARG A 332 18.12 9.30 9.80
N TYR A 333 19.43 9.44 9.54
CA TYR A 333 20.47 8.97 10.45
C TYR A 333 20.31 9.59 11.85
N ILE A 334 20.25 10.92 11.94
CA ILE A 334 20.15 11.63 13.22
C ILE A 334 18.86 11.29 13.96
N LEU A 335 17.71 11.26 13.25
CA LEU A 335 16.44 10.89 13.86
C LEU A 335 16.44 9.45 14.36
N LEU A 336 17.06 8.50 13.65
CA LEU A 336 17.15 7.12 14.11
C LEU A 336 18.12 6.95 15.27
N GLU A 337 19.25 7.66 15.26
CA GLU A 337 20.28 7.60 16.30
C GLU A 337 19.81 8.24 17.63
N GLU A 338 19.17 9.42 17.58
CA GLU A 338 18.82 10.21 18.77
C GLU A 338 17.47 9.81 19.40
N MET A 339 16.62 9.06 18.70
CA MET A 339 15.30 8.66 19.21
C MET A 339 15.37 7.43 20.11
N ASP A 340 14.42 7.34 21.06
CA ASP A 340 14.24 6.14 21.88
C ASP A 340 13.87 4.91 21.03
N ASP A 341 14.07 3.71 21.57
CA ASP A 341 13.88 2.46 20.81
C ASP A 341 12.46 2.30 20.23
N THR A 342 11.44 2.81 20.93
CA THR A 342 10.05 2.72 20.46
C THR A 342 9.84 3.61 19.23
N MET A 343 10.32 4.85 19.30
CA MET A 343 10.22 5.81 18.21
C MET A 343 11.15 5.43 17.05
N ARG A 344 12.36 4.95 17.33
CA ARG A 344 13.31 4.44 16.35
C ARG A 344 12.66 3.33 15.52
N THR A 345 12.08 2.31 16.16
CA THR A 345 11.41 1.20 15.45
C THR A 345 10.30 1.69 14.51
N ARG A 346 9.53 2.70 14.91
CA ARG A 346 8.48 3.29 14.06
C ARG A 346 9.05 4.05 12.88
N LEU A 347 10.13 4.81 13.11
CA LEU A 347 10.83 5.53 12.07
C LEU A 347 11.54 4.60 11.08
N GLU A 348 12.11 3.49 11.54
CA GLU A 348 12.73 2.49 10.67
C GLU A 348 11.69 1.85 9.74
N LYS A 349 10.48 1.56 10.26
CA LYS A 349 9.34 1.09 9.46
C LYS A 349 8.88 2.14 8.45
N LEU A 350 8.81 3.42 8.85
CA LEU A 350 8.43 4.52 7.98
C LEU A 350 9.47 4.77 6.86
N PHE A 351 10.77 4.70 7.21
CA PHE A 351 11.87 4.92 6.27
C PHE A 351 12.22 3.67 5.45
N CYS A 352 11.65 2.52 5.78
CA CYS A 352 12.01 1.21 5.23
C CYS A 352 13.53 0.96 5.31
N THR A 353 14.15 1.35 6.42
CA THR A 353 15.61 1.30 6.61
C THR A 353 15.94 1.35 8.10
N SER A 354 16.79 0.44 8.55
CA SER A 354 17.29 0.42 9.93
C SER A 354 18.50 1.34 10.12
N LEU A 355 18.76 1.72 11.37
CA LEU A 355 19.98 2.46 11.71
C LEU A 355 21.24 1.67 11.30
N ALA A 356 21.24 0.36 11.52
CA ALA A 356 22.33 -0.53 11.13
C ALA A 356 22.54 -0.57 9.61
N GLN A 357 21.47 -0.51 8.81
CA GLN A 357 21.59 -0.44 7.34
C GLN A 357 22.18 0.89 6.88
N LEU A 358 21.82 2.01 7.51
CA LEU A 358 22.47 3.30 7.22
C LEU A 358 23.96 3.28 7.58
N GLN A 359 24.30 2.69 8.74
CA GLN A 359 25.68 2.52 9.20
C GLN A 359 26.49 1.57 8.30
N ALA A 360 25.91 0.48 7.84
CA ALA A 360 26.59 -0.45 6.92
C ALA A 360 26.76 0.16 5.51
N GLY A 361 25.79 0.92 5.02
CA GLY A 361 25.90 1.67 3.77
C GLY A 361 27.01 2.72 3.79
N PHE A 362 27.33 3.22 4.99
CA PHE A 362 28.46 4.07 5.27
C PHE A 362 29.81 3.32 5.15
N ASP A 363 29.86 2.04 5.55
CA ASP A 363 31.07 1.21 5.49
C ASP A 363 31.36 0.63 4.08
N LEU A 364 30.32 0.23 3.34
CA LEU A 364 30.46 -0.46 2.04
C LEU A 364 30.83 0.46 0.85
N ASN A 365 30.61 1.77 0.95
CA ASN A 365 30.88 2.74 -0.14
C ASN A 365 32.22 3.46 0.04
N GLU A 366 33.29 2.69 0.21
CA GLU A 366 34.63 3.19 0.57
C GLU A 366 35.25 4.23 -0.39
N SER A 367 34.79 4.36 -1.63
CA SER A 367 35.37 5.32 -2.59
C SER A 367 34.47 6.52 -2.95
N ARG A 368 33.14 6.36 -2.96
CA ARG A 368 32.19 7.45 -3.29
C ARG A 368 31.59 8.15 -2.07
N LEU A 369 31.29 7.45 -0.97
CA LEU A 369 30.64 8.05 0.23
C LEU A 369 31.61 8.48 1.33
N ARG A 370 32.86 7.97 1.37
CA ARG A 370 33.89 8.53 2.28
C ARG A 370 34.09 10.03 2.08
N SER A 371 33.84 10.54 0.88
CA SER A 371 33.87 11.98 0.59
C SER A 371 32.63 12.76 1.04
N TYR A 372 31.56 12.13 1.55
CA TYR A 372 30.25 12.77 1.76
C TYR A 372 29.73 12.80 3.22
N GLU A 373 29.99 11.79 4.06
CA GLU A 373 29.12 11.53 5.24
C GLU A 373 29.82 11.08 6.53
N GLY A 374 31.13 11.30 6.70
CA GLY A 374 31.84 11.01 7.98
C GLY A 374 31.12 11.53 9.23
N THR A 375 31.29 10.88 10.39
CA THR A 375 30.69 11.26 11.69
C THR A 375 30.82 12.76 11.98
N ALA A 376 31.99 13.35 11.74
CA ALA A 376 32.23 14.79 11.90
C ALA A 376 31.30 15.69 11.06
N ARG A 377 30.84 15.23 9.89
CA ARG A 377 29.89 15.96 9.03
C ARG A 377 28.44 15.75 9.44
N ILE A 378 28.11 14.62 10.08
CA ILE A 378 26.81 14.40 10.71
C ILE A 378 26.72 15.30 11.95
N THR A 379 27.74 15.29 12.81
CA THR A 379 27.86 16.19 13.98
C THR A 379 27.77 17.65 13.56
N SER A 380 28.56 18.10 12.58
CA SER A 380 28.50 19.48 12.08
C SER A 380 27.13 19.82 11.45
N PHE A 381 26.47 18.87 10.81
CA PHE A 381 25.12 19.07 10.29
C PHE A 381 24.10 19.23 11.42
N ARG A 382 24.20 18.40 12.46
CA ARG A 382 23.39 18.48 13.67
C ARG A 382 23.61 19.78 14.42
N GLU A 383 24.85 20.21 14.61
CA GLU A 383 25.19 21.51 15.22
C GLU A 383 24.57 22.68 14.45
N LYS A 384 24.64 22.64 13.12
CA LYS A 384 24.12 23.72 12.27
C LYS A 384 22.58 23.78 12.23
N HIS A 385 21.90 22.62 12.29
CA HIS A 385 20.45 22.53 12.10
C HIS A 385 19.70 22.04 13.33
N GLY A 386 20.33 22.11 14.50
CA GLY A 386 19.85 21.42 15.69
C GLY A 386 18.41 21.78 16.04
N GLU A 387 18.09 23.07 16.12
CA GLU A 387 16.74 23.55 16.41
C GLU A 387 15.69 23.02 15.43
N ALA A 388 16.00 22.96 14.14
CA ALA A 388 15.08 22.47 13.11
C ALA A 388 14.88 20.94 13.22
N ILE A 389 15.95 20.20 13.54
CA ILE A 389 15.88 18.75 13.79
C ILE A 389 15.07 18.48 15.06
N ASP A 390 15.30 19.22 16.14
CA ASP A 390 14.58 19.10 17.41
C ASP A 390 13.09 19.42 17.24
N ALA A 391 12.76 20.47 16.47
CA ALA A 391 11.39 20.81 16.12
C ALA A 391 10.71 19.73 15.27
N LEU A 392 11.42 19.17 14.29
CA LEU A 392 10.92 18.05 13.49
C LEU A 392 10.69 16.81 14.36
N ALA A 393 11.65 16.45 15.19
CA ALA A 393 11.57 15.34 16.15
C ALA A 393 10.31 15.44 17.03
N GLU A 394 10.06 16.62 17.60
CA GLU A 394 8.87 16.88 18.42
C GLU A 394 7.56 16.80 17.62
N LYS A 395 7.53 17.32 16.38
CA LYS A 395 6.37 17.14 15.50
C LYS A 395 6.10 15.66 15.23
N LEU A 396 7.12 14.89 14.89
CA LEU A 396 7.00 13.46 14.62
C LEU A 396 6.46 12.69 15.84
N ARG A 397 6.95 12.98 17.05
CA ARG A 397 6.40 12.40 18.29
C ARG A 397 4.90 12.63 18.41
N ARG A 398 4.43 13.86 18.19
CA ARG A 398 2.99 14.20 18.23
C ARG A 398 2.18 13.48 17.16
N GLN A 399 2.72 13.32 15.95
CA GLN A 399 2.03 12.58 14.89
C GLN A 399 1.92 11.09 15.24
N PHE A 400 2.98 10.46 15.75
CA PHE A 400 2.93 9.07 16.20
C PHE A 400 1.97 8.86 17.39
N GLU A 401 1.91 9.80 18.34
CA GLU A 401 0.85 9.77 19.37
C GLU A 401 -0.56 9.84 18.76
N THR A 402 -0.72 10.56 17.65
CA THR A 402 -2.00 10.66 16.94
C THR A 402 -2.37 9.34 16.27
N ILE A 403 -1.39 8.60 15.72
CA ILE A 403 -1.58 7.23 15.21
C ILE A 403 -2.07 6.31 16.34
N GLU A 404 -1.40 6.32 17.50
CA GLU A 404 -1.79 5.49 18.64
C GLU A 404 -3.19 5.83 19.17
N ARG A 405 -3.55 7.13 19.20
CA ARG A 405 -4.90 7.56 19.57
C ARG A 405 -5.92 7.02 18.56
N THR A 406 -5.59 7.04 17.28
CA THR A 406 -6.44 6.51 16.20
C THR A 406 -6.65 5.00 16.34
N GLU A 407 -5.60 4.25 16.68
CA GLU A 407 -5.66 2.81 16.98
C GLU A 407 -6.54 2.50 18.21
N LEU A 408 -6.37 3.26 19.29
CA LEU A 408 -7.20 3.11 20.48
C LEU A 408 -8.67 3.41 20.19
N VAL A 409 -8.94 4.46 19.40
CA VAL A 409 -10.30 4.81 18.96
C VAL A 409 -10.91 3.68 18.13
N PHE A 410 -10.13 3.10 17.21
CA PHE A 410 -10.54 1.95 16.41
C PHE A 410 -10.95 0.78 17.31
N ARG A 411 -10.06 0.34 18.22
CA ARG A 411 -10.33 -0.78 19.15
C ARG A 411 -11.56 -0.54 20.01
N ALA A 412 -11.69 0.67 20.57
CA ALA A 412 -12.83 1.04 21.42
C ALA A 412 -14.16 1.04 20.66
N LYS A 413 -14.17 1.56 19.42
CA LYS A 413 -15.36 1.56 18.57
C LYS A 413 -15.72 0.15 18.11
N LEU A 414 -14.73 -0.65 17.70
CA LEU A 414 -14.94 -2.05 17.32
C LEU A 414 -15.50 -2.85 18.50
N PHE A 415 -14.92 -2.72 19.68
CA PHE A 415 -15.42 -3.35 20.91
C PHE A 415 -16.90 -3.01 21.16
N LYS A 416 -17.24 -1.72 21.09
CA LYS A 416 -18.61 -1.26 21.29
C LYS A 416 -19.57 -1.85 20.26
N ASP A 417 -19.18 -1.82 18.99
CA ASP A 417 -20.00 -2.33 17.89
C ASP A 417 -20.17 -3.84 17.97
N LEU A 418 -19.13 -4.60 18.29
CA LEU A 418 -19.26 -6.04 18.54
C LEU A 418 -20.18 -6.32 19.73
N ARG A 419 -20.11 -5.54 20.81
CA ARG A 419 -21.03 -5.73 21.94
C ARG A 419 -22.49 -5.43 21.58
N THR A 420 -22.71 -4.30 20.92
CA THR A 420 -24.06 -3.74 20.70
C THR A 420 -24.72 -4.26 19.43
N LYS A 421 -23.96 -4.38 18.35
CA LYS A 421 -24.44 -4.77 17.02
C LYS A 421 -24.20 -6.23 16.68
N PHE A 422 -23.27 -6.94 17.31
CA PHE A 422 -23.01 -8.37 17.06
C PHE A 422 -23.62 -9.24 18.17
N LEU A 423 -23.16 -9.12 19.41
CA LEU A 423 -23.71 -9.88 20.54
C LEU A 423 -25.06 -9.36 21.06
N SER A 424 -25.40 -8.10 20.77
CA SER A 424 -26.62 -7.43 21.25
C SER A 424 -26.80 -7.50 22.78
N VAL A 425 -25.72 -7.37 23.55
CA VAL A 425 -25.76 -7.46 25.03
C VAL A 425 -25.46 -6.13 25.71
N THR A 426 -25.95 -5.94 26.93
CA THR A 426 -25.59 -4.79 27.77
C THR A 426 -24.15 -4.88 28.29
N GLN A 427 -23.60 -3.76 28.76
CA GLN A 427 -22.27 -3.73 29.37
C GLN A 427 -22.15 -4.68 30.58
N ALA A 428 -23.20 -4.75 31.41
CA ALA A 428 -23.25 -5.63 32.57
C ALA A 428 -23.23 -7.12 32.17
N ILE A 429 -24.01 -7.48 31.14
CA ILE A 429 -24.05 -8.86 30.63
C ILE A 429 -22.68 -9.23 30.03
N PHE A 430 -22.06 -8.34 29.24
CA PHE A 430 -20.73 -8.59 28.69
C PHE A 430 -19.70 -8.80 29.80
N ALA A 431 -19.66 -7.91 30.81
CA ALA A 431 -18.74 -8.03 31.94
C ALA A 431 -18.91 -9.36 32.69
N LYS A 432 -20.16 -9.81 32.90
CA LYS A 432 -20.46 -11.11 33.52
C LYS A 432 -19.96 -12.28 32.67
N ARG A 433 -20.18 -12.25 31.35
CA ARG A 433 -19.68 -13.27 30.41
C ARG A 433 -18.15 -13.32 30.38
N PHE A 434 -17.51 -12.16 30.28
CA PHE A 434 -16.05 -12.05 30.27
C PHE A 434 -15.45 -12.65 31.55
N LYS A 435 -15.98 -12.30 32.73
CA LYS A 435 -15.53 -12.86 34.02
C LYS A 435 -15.74 -14.37 34.15
N LYS A 436 -16.79 -14.90 33.51
CA LYS A 436 -17.04 -16.34 33.47
C LYS A 436 -15.95 -17.07 32.66
N ASN A 437 -15.53 -16.47 31.53
CA ASN A 437 -14.52 -17.06 30.65
C ASN A 437 -13.09 -16.84 31.16
N PHE A 438 -12.84 -15.75 31.89
CA PHE A 438 -11.53 -15.39 32.44
C PHE A 438 -11.65 -15.07 33.94
N PRO A 439 -11.78 -16.09 34.81
CA PRO A 439 -11.75 -15.89 36.26
C PRO A 439 -10.45 -15.20 36.68
N GLY A 440 -10.54 -14.17 37.54
CA GLY A 440 -9.39 -13.39 38.01
C GLY A 440 -9.08 -12.14 37.17
N GLU A 441 -9.62 -12.02 35.95
CA GLU A 441 -9.44 -10.82 35.16
C GLU A 441 -10.37 -9.67 35.60
N PRO A 442 -9.85 -8.45 35.78
CA PRO A 442 -10.68 -7.30 36.07
C PRO A 442 -11.52 -6.93 34.84
N MET A 443 -12.82 -7.17 34.90
CA MET A 443 -13.81 -6.69 33.93
C MET A 443 -15.14 -6.36 34.61
N SER A 444 -15.31 -5.11 35.03
CA SER A 444 -16.57 -4.60 35.59
C SER A 444 -17.39 -3.84 34.54
N GLN A 445 -18.67 -3.61 34.77
CA GLN A 445 -19.47 -2.74 33.90
C GLN A 445 -18.84 -1.34 33.71
N PRO A 446 -18.33 -0.66 34.77
CA PRO A 446 -17.56 0.57 34.60
C PRO A 446 -16.32 0.42 33.71
N MET A 447 -15.62 -0.73 33.77
CA MET A 447 -14.47 -1.00 32.90
C MET A 447 -14.90 -1.09 31.43
N VAL A 448 -15.98 -1.80 31.14
CA VAL A 448 -16.56 -1.88 29.79
C VAL A 448 -16.93 -0.49 29.27
N SER A 449 -17.58 0.34 30.11
CA SER A 449 -17.88 1.72 29.78
C SER A 449 -16.63 2.57 29.49
N ARG A 450 -15.58 2.43 30.29
CA ARG A 450 -14.29 3.10 30.07
C ARG A 450 -13.64 2.68 28.75
N ILE A 451 -13.67 1.39 28.42
CA ILE A 451 -13.17 0.86 27.14
C ILE A 451 -13.92 1.52 25.97
N GLU A 452 -15.24 1.55 26.00
CA GLU A 452 -16.07 2.17 24.96
C GLU A 452 -15.90 3.69 24.85
N HIS A 453 -15.48 4.33 25.95
CA HIS A 453 -15.23 5.76 26.04
C HIS A 453 -13.75 6.13 25.92
N ALA A 454 -12.85 5.18 25.71
CA ALA A 454 -11.44 5.45 25.48
C ALA A 454 -11.22 6.39 24.27
N ALA A 455 -12.16 6.35 23.32
CA ALA A 455 -12.24 7.24 22.16
C ALA A 455 -12.69 8.68 22.49
N ARG A 456 -13.50 8.91 23.54
CA ARG A 456 -14.09 10.22 23.86
C ARG A 456 -13.09 11.22 24.45
N GLY A 457 -12.04 10.73 25.11
CA GLY A 457 -10.96 11.57 25.64
C GLY A 457 -9.98 12.10 24.58
N ALA A 458 -10.24 11.89 23.28
CA ALA A 458 -9.42 12.41 22.20
C ALA A 458 -9.86 13.81 21.69
N THR A 459 -11.07 14.27 22.03
CA THR A 459 -11.67 15.46 21.39
C THR A 459 -12.33 16.48 22.36
N GLY A 460 -12.30 16.27 23.69
CA GLY A 460 -13.01 17.14 24.65
C GLY A 460 -12.15 17.68 25.81
N LYS A 461 -12.31 18.98 26.12
CA LYS A 461 -11.49 19.78 27.06
C LYS A 461 -11.70 19.52 28.56
N THR A 462 -12.66 18.70 29.00
CA THR A 462 -13.10 18.79 30.41
C THR A 462 -12.48 17.78 31.38
N TYR A 463 -12.07 16.57 31.00
CA TYR A 463 -11.20 15.69 31.82
C TYR A 463 -10.63 14.61 30.90
N ALA A 464 -9.48 14.86 30.28
CA ALA A 464 -8.85 13.89 29.40
C ALA A 464 -8.04 12.89 30.23
N THR A 465 -8.53 11.66 30.38
CA THR A 465 -7.70 10.58 30.93
C THR A 465 -6.39 10.50 30.10
N PRO A 466 -5.21 10.52 30.72
CA PRO A 466 -3.94 10.43 30.01
C PRO A 466 -3.88 9.19 29.09
N LEU A 467 -3.20 9.31 27.94
CA LEU A 467 -3.13 8.23 26.95
C LEU A 467 -2.52 6.95 27.55
N ASN A 468 -1.47 7.08 28.37
CA ASN A 468 -0.84 5.97 29.07
C ASN A 468 -1.81 5.18 29.98
N GLN A 469 -2.77 5.84 30.62
CA GLN A 469 -3.80 5.17 31.43
C GLN A 469 -4.83 4.46 30.54
N ARG A 470 -5.22 5.09 29.43
CA ARG A 470 -6.14 4.47 28.45
C ARG A 470 -5.55 3.22 27.79
N ARG A 471 -4.25 3.21 27.49
CA ARG A 471 -3.52 2.04 26.96
C ARG A 471 -3.67 0.82 27.87
N LYS A 472 -3.75 1.01 29.18
CA LYS A 472 -3.94 -0.08 30.15
C LYS A 472 -5.33 -0.73 30.06
N TRP A 473 -6.34 -0.03 29.52
CA TRP A 473 -7.70 -0.57 29.41
C TRP A 473 -7.87 -1.52 28.21
N LEU A 474 -7.10 -1.29 27.15
CA LEU A 474 -7.10 -2.07 25.90
C LEU A 474 -5.65 -2.38 25.48
N SER A 475 -4.92 -3.10 26.34
CA SER A 475 -3.62 -3.67 25.96
C SER A 475 -3.79 -4.74 24.89
N ILE A 476 -2.70 -5.14 24.23
CA ILE A 476 -2.71 -6.26 23.27
C ILE A 476 -3.23 -7.52 23.96
N GLU A 477 -2.67 -7.88 25.12
CA GLU A 477 -3.11 -9.04 25.90
C GLU A 477 -4.61 -8.98 26.25
N LYS A 478 -5.11 -7.81 26.67
CA LYS A 478 -6.53 -7.63 26.96
C LYS A 478 -7.38 -7.79 25.70
N SER A 479 -6.88 -7.31 24.56
CA SER A 479 -7.55 -7.42 23.26
C SER A 479 -7.67 -8.89 22.82
N LEU A 480 -6.67 -9.73 23.07
CA LEU A 480 -6.74 -11.17 22.82
C LEU A 480 -7.87 -11.84 23.61
N LYS A 481 -7.94 -11.56 24.93
CA LYS A 481 -9.01 -12.09 25.81
C LYS A 481 -10.38 -11.55 25.43
N ILE A 482 -10.45 -10.29 25.01
CA ILE A 482 -11.69 -9.66 24.52
C ILE A 482 -12.18 -10.34 23.24
N ALA A 483 -11.30 -10.61 22.28
CA ALA A 483 -11.65 -11.31 21.05
C ALA A 483 -12.21 -12.71 21.33
N GLN A 484 -11.57 -13.46 22.23
CA GLN A 484 -12.07 -14.74 22.71
C GLN A 484 -13.44 -14.62 23.39
N ALA A 485 -13.69 -13.58 24.18
CA ALA A 485 -15.01 -13.34 24.80
C ALA A 485 -16.10 -13.01 23.77
N PHE A 486 -15.72 -12.49 22.60
CA PHE A 486 -16.61 -12.28 21.46
C PHE A 486 -16.74 -13.51 20.55
N GLY A 487 -15.85 -14.50 20.69
CA GLY A 487 -15.77 -15.64 19.77
C GLY A 487 -15.24 -15.25 18.38
N VAL A 488 -14.38 -14.23 18.31
CA VAL A 488 -13.82 -13.72 17.04
C VAL A 488 -12.30 -13.82 17.02
N ASP A 489 -11.72 -13.72 15.83
CA ASP A 489 -10.26 -13.73 15.64
C ASP A 489 -9.59 -12.53 16.35
N PRO A 490 -8.51 -12.75 17.13
CA PRO A 490 -7.83 -11.66 17.82
C PRO A 490 -7.25 -10.59 16.88
N GLY A 491 -6.92 -10.97 15.65
CA GLY A 491 -6.47 -10.10 14.58
C GLY A 491 -7.44 -8.96 14.29
N HIS A 492 -8.73 -9.07 14.65
CA HIS A 492 -9.70 -7.97 14.51
C HIS A 492 -9.35 -6.74 15.35
N PHE A 493 -8.67 -6.93 16.48
CA PHE A 493 -8.26 -5.84 17.39
C PHE A 493 -6.79 -5.43 17.21
N LEU A 494 -6.02 -6.18 16.43
CA LEU A 494 -4.61 -5.89 16.20
C LEU A 494 -4.43 -4.76 15.18
N PRO A 495 -3.38 -3.93 15.31
CA PRO A 495 -3.10 -2.90 14.32
C PRO A 495 -2.69 -3.55 12.99
N GLY A 496 -3.09 -2.93 11.87
CA GLY A 496 -2.89 -3.47 10.51
C GLY A 496 -2.13 -2.55 9.56
N THR A 497 -1.57 -1.43 10.04
CA THR A 497 -0.80 -0.49 9.20
C THR A 497 0.67 -0.41 9.61
N ILE A 498 1.53 0.03 8.67
CA ILE A 498 3.00 0.06 8.79
C ILE A 498 3.45 0.80 10.06
N ALA A 499 2.89 1.98 10.36
CA ALA A 499 3.25 2.74 11.55
C ALA A 499 2.58 2.26 12.87
N SER A 500 1.62 1.34 12.79
CA SER A 500 0.80 0.92 13.95
C SER A 500 1.30 -0.35 14.64
N SER A 501 2.32 -1.03 14.11
CA SER A 501 2.87 -2.22 14.74
C SER A 501 3.90 -1.86 15.81
N TYR A 502 3.67 -2.37 17.02
CA TYR A 502 4.60 -2.36 18.15
C TYR A 502 5.91 -3.08 17.83
#